data_AF-A0AAW8KP67-F1
#
_entry.id   AF-A0AAW8KP67-F1
#
_cell.length_a   1.000
_cell.length_b   1.000
_cell.length_c   1.000
_cell.angle_alpha   90.00
_cell.angle_beta   90.00
_cell.angle_gamma   90.00
#
_symmetry.space_group_name_H-M   'P 1'
#
loop_
_entity.id
_entity.type
_entity.pdbx_description
1 polymer ?
#
loop_
_entity_poly.entity_id
_entity_poly.type
_entity_poly.pdbx_seq_one_letter_code
_entity_poly.pdbx_strand_id
1 'polypeptide(L)' 'MYLTVCRTDPQYPRHAEIWASQRGDAKWGKPSQLNITADTLSSYAHPAESPDGDWLYFTSDMPGGQGGLDLW' A
#
# COMPACT_ATOMS: atom_id res chain seq x y z
N MET A 1 1.50 3.92 10.94
CA MET A 1 2.61 3.33 10.15
C MET A 1 2.02 2.58 9.00
N TYR A 2 2.50 2.86 7.79
CA TYR A 2 2.15 2.13 6.59
C TYR A 2 3.27 1.14 6.25
N LEU A 3 2.91 -0.02 5.72
CA LEU A 3 3.82 -1.08 5.33
C LEU A 3 3.49 -1.52 3.90
N THR A 4 4.53 -1.80 3.12
CA THR A 4 4.38 -2.57 1.89
C THR A 4 4.52 -4.05 2.22
N VAL A 5 3.50 -4.82 1.87
CA VAL A 5 3.45 -6.27 2.08
C VAL A 5 3.47 -6.96 0.73
N CYS A 6 4.56 -7.67 0.45
CA CYS A 6 4.69 -8.51 -0.73
C CYS A 6 4.53 -9.97 -0.31
N ARG A 7 3.40 -10.58 -0.66
CA ARG A 7 3.14 -11.99 -0.36
C ARG A 7 3.74 -12.85 -1.47
N THR A 8 4.49 -13.87 -1.11
CA THR A 8 4.96 -14.89 -2.05
C THR A 8 3.96 -16.05 -2.05
N ASP A 9 3.49 -16.40 -3.24
CA ASP A 9 2.63 -17.56 -3.47
C ASP A 9 3.34 -18.46 -4.52
N PRO A 10 3.50 -19.77 -4.24
CA PRO A 10 4.27 -20.66 -5.11
C PRO A 10 3.60 -20.90 -6.46
N GLN A 11 2.31 -20.60 -6.59
CA GLN A 11 1.53 -20.88 -7.80
C GLN A 11 1.28 -19.62 -8.62
N TYR A 12 1.15 -18.45 -7.99
CA TYR A 12 0.89 -17.19 -8.69
C TYR A 12 1.67 -16.01 -8.09
N PRO A 13 2.24 -15.11 -8.92
CA PRO A 13 2.77 -13.85 -8.40
C PRO A 13 1.63 -13.04 -7.77
N ARG A 14 1.86 -12.50 -6.57
CA ARG A 14 0.94 -11.56 -5.92
C ARG A 14 1.47 -10.15 -6.08
N HIS A 15 0.55 -9.20 -6.22
CA HIS A 15 0.86 -7.78 -6.23
C HIS A 15 1.24 -7.30 -4.82
N ALA A 16 1.96 -6.18 -4.74
CA ALA A 16 2.25 -5.58 -3.45
C ALA A 16 0.99 -4.94 -2.88
N GLU A 17 0.82 -5.02 -1.57
CA GLU A 17 -0.32 -4.43 -0.85
C GLU A 17 0.18 -3.40 0.16
N ILE A 18 -0.61 -2.35 0.40
CA ILE A 18 -0.34 -1.42 1.51
C ILE A 18 -1.17 -1.84 2.72
N TRP A 19 -0.50 -1.93 3.86
CA TRP A 19 -1.09 -2.27 5.15
C TRP A 19 -0.86 -1.12 6.12
N ALA A 20 -1.80 -0.88 7.02
CA ALA A 20 -1.71 0.16 8.03
C ALA A 20 -1.72 -0.45 9.43
N SER A 21 -0.85 0.06 10.30
CA SER A 21 -0.85 -0.23 11.74
C SER A 21 -0.98 1.08 12.53
N GLN A 22 -1.91 1.08 13.48
CA GLN A 22 -2.10 2.17 14.43
C GLN A 22 -1.17 2.01 15.63
N ARG A 23 -0.70 3.14 16.18
CA ARG A 23 0.13 3.18 17.38
C ARG A 23 -0.72 3.57 18.58
N GLY A 24 -0.68 2.77 19.64
CA GLY A 24 -1.30 3.07 20.94
C GLY A 24 -0.41 2.57 22.07
N ASP A 25 -0.34 3.30 23.18
CA ASP A 25 0.44 2.93 24.37
C ASP A 25 1.89 2.51 24.07
N ALA A 26 2.56 3.30 23.22
CA ALA A 26 3.92 3.06 22.71
C ALA A 26 4.12 1.73 21.95
N LYS A 27 3.05 1.01 21.60
CA LYS A 27 3.07 -0.24 20.82
C LYS A 27 2.37 -0.06 19.47
N TRP A 28 2.80 -0.84 18.49
CA TRP A 28 2.10 -0.96 17.21
C TRP A 28 1.06 -2.07 17.31
N GLY A 29 -0.16 -1.77 16.86
CA GLY A 29 -1.23 -2.75 16.75
C GLY A 29 -0.99 -3.74 15.60
N LYS A 30 -1.85 -4.77 15.53
CA LYS A 30 -1.86 -5.68 14.39
C LYS A 30 -2.15 -4.89 13.10
N PRO A 31 -1.31 -5.00 12.06
CA PRO A 31 -1.57 -4.29 10.82
C PRO A 31 -2.80 -4.89 10.11
N SER A 32 -3.55 -4.05 9.44
CA SER A 32 -4.67 -4.42 8.57
C SER A 32 -4.43 -3.91 7.15
N GLN A 33 -4.93 -4.65 6.17
CA GLN A 33 -4.87 -4.23 4.77
C GLN A 33 -5.59 -2.88 4.58
N LEU A 34 -4.94 -1.95 3.89
CA LEU A 34 -5.50 -0.67 3.52
C LEU A 34 -6.07 -0.78 2.11
N ASN A 35 -7.39 -0.82 1.99
CA ASN A 35 -8.06 -0.86 0.70
C ASN A 35 -8.11 0.56 0.12
N ILE A 36 -7.15 0.88 -0.76
CA ILE A 36 -7.06 2.20 -1.40
C ILE A 36 -8.12 2.35 -2.49
N THR A 37 -8.32 1.32 -3.30
CA THR A 37 -9.34 1.31 -4.35
C THR A 37 -10.13 -0.01 -4.37
N ALA A 38 -11.14 -0.09 -5.23
CA ALA A 38 -11.88 -1.33 -5.51
C ALA A 38 -11.13 -2.27 -6.48
N ASP A 39 -10.02 -1.82 -7.07
CA ASP A 39 -9.18 -2.65 -7.90
C ASP A 39 -8.42 -3.67 -7.03
N THR A 40 -8.45 -4.92 -7.48
CA THR A 40 -7.82 -6.06 -6.79
C THR A 40 -6.62 -6.63 -7.56
N LEU A 41 -6.34 -6.10 -8.75
CA LEU A 41 -5.28 -6.56 -9.63
C LEU A 41 -4.11 -5.59 -9.71
N SER A 42 -4.28 -4.36 -9.21
CA SER A 42 -3.19 -3.40 -9.13
C SER A 42 -2.30 -3.62 -7.91
N SER A 43 -1.02 -3.29 -8.09
CA SER A 43 -0.01 -3.25 -7.06
C SER A 43 0.01 -1.90 -6.36
N TYR A 44 0.16 -1.92 -5.04
CA TYR A 44 0.25 -0.74 -4.20
C TYR A 44 1.51 -0.86 -3.32
N ALA A 45 2.49 0.02 -3.53
CA ALA A 45 3.78 -0.06 -2.84
C ALA A 45 4.33 1.30 -2.42
N HIS A 46 5.31 1.27 -1.52
CA HIS A 46 6.07 2.43 -1.04
C HIS A 46 5.21 3.61 -0.55
N PRO A 47 4.36 3.41 0.48
CA PRO A 47 3.55 4.48 1.04
C PRO A 47 4.41 5.55 1.72
N ALA A 48 4.09 6.82 1.46
CA ALA A 48 4.63 7.99 2.13
C ALA A 48 3.50 8.93 2.54
N GLU A 49 3.31 9.12 3.85
CA GLU A 49 2.33 10.06 4.38
C GLU A 49 2.85 11.50 4.29
N SER A 50 1.97 12.44 3.97
CA SER A 50 2.29 13.86 4.01
C SER A 50 2.48 14.34 5.46
N PRO A 51 3.23 15.44 5.69
CA PRO A 51 3.46 15.96 7.04
C PRO A 51 2.18 16.38 7.78
N ASP A 52 1.14 16.79 7.04
CA ASP A 52 -0.19 17.13 7.56
C ASP A 52 -1.10 15.90 7.75
N GLY A 53 -0.74 14.75 7.19
CA GLY A 53 -1.51 13.52 7.25
C GLY A 53 -2.73 13.48 6.30
N ASP A 54 -2.91 14.51 5.47
CA ASP A 54 -4.05 14.60 4.55
C ASP A 54 -3.85 13.74 3.29
N TRP A 55 -2.60 13.42 2.94
CA TRP A 55 -2.24 12.69 1.75
C TRP A 55 -1.39 11.47 2.06
N LEU A 56 -1.64 10.40 1.31
CA LEU A 56 -0.81 9.21 1.27
C LEU A 56 -0.35 9.01 -0.17
N TYR A 57 0.93 9.27 -0.43
CA TYR A 57 1.56 9.01 -1.71
C TYR A 57 2.00 7.56 -1.80
N PHE A 58 1.84 6.92 -2.94
CA PHE A 58 2.30 5.54 -3.15
C PHE A 58 2.57 5.28 -4.63
N THR A 59 3.24 4.17 -4.93
CA THR A 59 3.43 3.73 -6.32
C THR A 59 2.39 2.68 -6.70
N SER A 60 1.81 2.79 -7.89
CA SER A 60 0.82 1.83 -8.41
C SER A 60 0.79 1.74 -9.93
N ASP A 61 0.37 0.59 -10.42
CA ASP A 61 0.16 0.25 -11.84
C ASP A 61 -1.31 0.35 -12.27
N MET A 62 -2.10 1.12 -11.52
CA MET A 62 -3.48 1.42 -11.88
C MET A 62 -3.58 2.06 -13.28
N PRO A 63 -4.67 1.78 -14.01
CA PRO A 63 -4.91 2.39 -15.31
C PRO A 63 -5.05 3.92 -15.19
N GLY A 64 -4.35 4.65 -16.06
CA GLY A 64 -4.36 6.12 -16.08
C GLY A 64 -3.01 6.76 -15.75
N GLY A 65 -2.04 5.97 -15.29
CA GLY A 65 -0.63 6.38 -15.15
C GLY A 65 0.10 6.53 -16.49
N GLN A 66 1.31 7.09 -16.45
CA GLN A 66 2.24 7.22 -17.58
C GLN A 66 3.43 6.25 -17.43
N GLY A 67 3.15 4.96 -17.26
CA GLY A 67 4.18 3.98 -16.91
C GLY A 67 3.62 2.66 -16.40
N GLY A 68 4.54 1.80 -15.93
CA GLY A 68 4.21 0.55 -15.24
C GLY A 68 3.80 0.84 -13.81
N LEU A 69 4.77 1.12 -12.93
CA LEU A 69 4.52 1.59 -11.56
C LEU A 69 4.74 3.11 -11.49
N ASP A 70 3.65 3.86 -11.37
CA ASP A 70 3.66 5.33 -11.31
C ASP A 70 3.32 5.86 -9.92
N LEU A 71 3.57 7.15 -9.69
CA LEU A 71 3.24 7.84 -8.45
C LEU A 71 1.75 8.24 -8.42
N TRP A 72 1.08 7.90 -7.32
CA TRP A 72 -0.31 8.21 -7.00
C TRP A 72 -0.41 8.91 -5.65
#